data_AF-A0A957VGC1-F1
#
_entry.id   AF-A0A957VGC1-F1
#
_cell.length_a   1.000
_cell.length_b   1.000
_cell.length_c   1.000
_cell.angle_alpha   90.00
_cell.angle_beta   90.00
_cell.angle_gamma   90.00
#
_symmetry.space_group_name_H-M   'P 1'
#
loop_
_entity.id
_entity.type
_entity.pdbx_description
1 polymer ?
#
loop_
_entity_poly.entity_id
_entity_poly.type
_entity_poly.pdbx_seq_one_letter_code
_entity_poly.pdbx_strand_id
1 'polypeptide(L)'
;PHLSMDRAVVLSEGSEVRLQAYADYHPMLTVDGQVVVELLEGDHVVVVGSPHTARFVRLNDRSYFYKSLMDKLRWSDGRPDA
;
A
#
# COMPACT_ATOMS: atom_id res chain seq x y z
N PRO A 1 -0.77 7.19 16.89
CA PRO A 1 -0.66 5.72 17.05
C PRO A 1 0.07 5.38 18.36
N HIS A 2 -0.60 4.70 19.30
CA HIS A 2 -0.06 4.46 20.64
C HIS A 2 0.16 2.97 20.95
N LEU A 3 -0.29 2.07 20.06
CA LEU A 3 -0.25 0.59 20.23
C LEU A 3 -0.20 -0.19 18.90
N SER A 4 0.18 0.44 17.77
CA SER A 4 0.34 -0.28 16.49
C SER A 4 1.69 -0.99 16.41
N MET A 5 1.79 -2.05 15.61
CA MET A 5 3.08 -2.64 15.24
C MET A 5 4.00 -1.55 14.69
N ASP A 6 5.16 -1.35 15.30
CA ASP A 6 6.18 -0.38 14.85
C ASP A 6 6.88 -0.79 13.53
N ARG A 7 6.41 -1.86 12.88
CA ARG A 7 7.04 -2.43 11.69
C ARG A 7 6.00 -2.83 10.66
N ALA A 8 6.36 -2.65 9.39
CA ALA A 8 5.60 -3.18 8.27
C ALA A 8 5.56 -4.72 8.33
N VAL A 9 4.42 -5.29 7.95
CA VAL A 9 4.22 -6.74 7.82
C VAL A 9 4.06 -7.07 6.34
N VAL A 10 4.80 -8.08 5.87
CA VAL A 10 4.66 -8.64 4.53
C VAL A 10 3.92 -9.97 4.65
N LEU A 11 2.76 -10.07 4.00
CA LEU A 11 1.94 -11.28 3.99
C LEU A 11 2.16 -12.08 2.71
N SER A 12 1.85 -13.36 2.75
CA SER A 12 1.92 -14.23 1.57
C SER A 12 0.83 -13.87 0.56
N GLU A 13 1.08 -14.11 -0.73
CA GLU A 13 0.04 -14.02 -1.76
C GLU A 13 -1.17 -14.88 -1.40
N GLY A 14 -2.37 -14.38 -1.66
CA GLY A 14 -3.64 -15.06 -1.35
C GLY A 14 -4.11 -14.92 0.10
N SER A 15 -3.36 -14.20 0.95
CA SER A 15 -3.81 -13.89 2.32
C SER A 15 -5.03 -12.96 2.31
N GLU A 16 -5.97 -13.18 3.23
CA GLU A 16 -7.07 -12.26 3.54
C GLU A 16 -6.67 -11.39 4.74
N VAL A 17 -6.89 -10.07 4.63
CA VAL A 17 -6.78 -9.14 5.75
C VAL A 17 -8.18 -8.64 6.09
N ARG A 18 -8.62 -8.91 7.33
CA ARG A 18 -9.88 -8.39 7.86
C ARG A 18 -9.61 -7.31 8.89
N LEU A 19 -10.24 -6.16 8.70
CA LEU A 19 -10.11 -4.99 9.57
C LEU A 19 -11.51 -4.62 10.09
N GLN A 20 -11.54 -4.22 11.36
CA GLN A 20 -12.69 -3.57 11.97
C GLN A 20 -12.19 -2.29 12.62
N ALA A 21 -12.83 -1.18 12.29
CA ALA A 21 -12.48 0.11 12.85
C ALA A 21 -13.41 0.45 14.02
N TYR A 22 -12.82 0.96 15.10
CA TYR A 22 -13.54 1.49 16.26
C TYR A 22 -13.13 2.95 16.41
N ALA A 23 -14.09 3.85 16.26
CA ALA A 23 -13.88 5.29 16.36
C ALA A 23 -15.16 5.98 16.79
N ASP A 24 -15.03 7.15 17.42
CA ASP A 24 -16.16 7.99 17.84
C ASP A 24 -16.84 8.72 16.66
N TYR A 25 -16.34 8.51 15.44
CA TYR A 25 -16.84 9.06 14.17
C TYR A 25 -16.73 7.99 13.09
N HIS A 26 -17.51 8.12 12.01
CA HIS A 26 -17.46 7.17 10.90
C HIS A 26 -16.10 7.20 10.21
N PRO A 27 -15.34 6.09 10.22
CA PRO A 27 -14.07 6.01 9.53
C PRO A 27 -14.28 6.08 8.01
N MET A 28 -13.27 6.56 7.28
CA MET A 28 -13.29 6.56 5.82
C MET A 28 -12.24 5.60 5.26
N LEU A 29 -12.67 4.74 4.33
CA LEU A 29 -11.81 3.92 3.49
C LEU A 29 -11.61 4.63 2.15
N THR A 30 -10.36 4.75 1.71
CA THR A 30 -10.05 5.24 0.37
C THR A 30 -9.38 4.17 -0.48
N VAL A 31 -9.84 4.00 -1.72
CA VAL A 31 -9.23 3.11 -2.71
C VAL A 31 -8.47 3.95 -3.71
N ASP A 32 -7.16 3.73 -3.82
CA ASP A 32 -6.21 4.48 -4.65
C ASP A 32 -6.27 6.01 -4.49
N GLY A 33 -6.81 6.49 -3.38
CA GLY A 33 -7.04 7.92 -3.11
C GLY A 33 -8.14 8.57 -3.97
N GLN A 34 -8.95 7.78 -4.70
CA GLN A 34 -9.98 8.29 -5.61
C GLN A 34 -11.40 7.95 -5.15
N VAL A 35 -11.63 6.71 -4.74
CA VAL A 35 -12.94 6.28 -4.24
C VAL A 35 -12.93 6.39 -2.72
N VAL A 36 -13.95 7.02 -2.15
CA VAL A 36 -14.12 7.17 -0.71
C VAL A 36 -15.38 6.43 -0.28
N VAL A 37 -15.25 5.57 0.72
CA VAL A 37 -16.35 4.82 1.32
C VAL A 37 -16.37 5.12 2.81
N GLU A 38 -17.52 5.59 3.30
CA GLU A 38 -17.77 5.76 4.73
C GLU A 38 -18.04 4.37 5.35
N LEU A 39 -17.40 4.07 6.47
CA LEU A 39 -17.58 2.84 7.23
C LEU A 39 -18.52 3.12 8.41
N LEU A 40 -19.55 2.30 8.54
CA LEU A 40 -20.49 2.37 9.65
C LEU A 40 -20.08 1.44 10.80
N GLU A 41 -20.71 1.63 11.95
CA GLU A 41 -20.48 0.75 13.09
C GLU A 41 -20.86 -0.70 12.74
N GLY A 42 -19.95 -1.62 13.06
CA GLY A 42 -20.12 -3.05 12.77
C GLY A 42 -19.64 -3.48 11.38
N ASP A 43 -19.25 -2.54 10.50
CA ASP A 43 -18.68 -2.90 9.21
C ASP A 43 -17.30 -3.58 9.35
N HIS A 44 -17.03 -4.46 8.38
CA HIS A 44 -15.75 -5.11 8.22
C HIS A 44 -15.15 -4.79 6.85
N VAL A 45 -13.89 -4.40 6.84
CA VAL A 45 -13.11 -4.25 5.60
C VAL A 45 -12.35 -5.55 5.37
N VAL A 46 -12.60 -6.19 4.23
CA VAL A 46 -11.93 -7.42 3.81
C VAL A 46 -11.08 -7.11 2.58
N VAL A 47 -9.77 -7.29 2.70
CA VAL A 47 -8.80 -7.08 1.62
C VAL A 47 -8.24 -8.42 1.18
N VAL A 48 -8.37 -8.71 -0.11
CA VAL A 48 -7.89 -9.94 -0.77
C VAL A 48 -7.19 -9.59 -2.08
N GLY A 49 -6.37 -10.52 -2.58
CA GLY A 49 -5.87 -10.44 -3.95
C GLY A 49 -7.03 -10.50 -4.95
N SER A 50 -7.14 -9.49 -5.82
CA SER A 50 -8.16 -9.46 -6.87
C SER A 50 -7.96 -10.59 -7.89
N PRO A 51 -9.03 -11.26 -8.37
CA PRO A 51 -8.92 -12.21 -9.47
C PRO A 51 -8.55 -11.53 -10.80
N HIS A 52 -8.66 -10.20 -10.88
CA HIS A 52 -8.32 -9.41 -12.04
C HIS A 52 -6.95 -8.75 -11.87
N THR A 53 -5.97 -9.23 -12.62
CA THR A 53 -4.62 -8.65 -12.64
C THR A 53 -4.56 -7.43 -13.56
N ALA A 54 -4.08 -6.30 -13.03
CA ALA A 54 -3.78 -5.12 -13.83
C ALA A 54 -2.62 -5.41 -14.81
N ARG A 55 -2.80 -5.09 -16.09
CA ARG A 55 -1.82 -5.33 -17.15
C ARG A 55 -1.21 -4.00 -17.59
N PHE A 56 0.02 -3.75 -17.20
CA PHE A 56 0.76 -2.54 -17.57
C PHE A 56 1.70 -2.80 -18.75
N VAL A 57 1.67 -1.94 -19.76
CA VAL A 57 2.65 -1.95 -20.85
C VAL A 57 4.01 -1.48 -20.31
N ARG A 58 5.06 -2.24 -20.61
CA ARG A 58 6.46 -1.86 -20.31
C ARG A 58 7.16 -1.49 -21.60
N LEU A 59 7.57 -0.23 -21.73
CA LEU A 59 8.24 0.28 -22.93
C LEU A 59 9.77 0.15 -22.86
N ASN A 60 10.33 0.02 -21.65
CA ASN A 60 11.76 -0.14 -21.41
C ASN A 60 12.09 -1.58 -21.00
N ASP A 61 13.39 -1.88 -20.95
CA ASP A 61 13.89 -3.16 -20.48
C ASP A 61 13.55 -3.42 -18.99
N ARG A 62 13.68 -4.68 -18.57
CA ARG A 62 13.29 -5.14 -17.22
C ARG A 62 14.07 -4.44 -16.11
N SER A 63 15.31 -4.01 -16.35
CA SER A 63 16.16 -3.36 -15.36
C SER A 63 15.76 -1.90 -15.10
N TYR A 64 14.99 -1.28 -16.00
CA TYR A 64 14.57 0.11 -15.91
C TYR A 64 13.69 0.43 -14.68
N PHE A 65 13.03 -0.58 -14.10
CA PHE A 65 12.23 -0.40 -12.88
C PHE A 65 13.07 0.16 -11.71
N TYR A 66 14.24 -0.44 -11.46
CA TYR A 66 15.08 -0.02 -10.34
C TYR A 66 15.65 1.38 -10.56
N LYS A 67 16.07 1.71 -11.79
CA LYS A 67 16.50 3.07 -12.12
C LYS A 67 15.39 4.09 -11.83
N SER A 68 14.18 3.83 -12.33
CA SER A 68 13.01 4.69 -12.08
C SER A 68 12.69 4.84 -10.59
N LEU A 69 12.82 3.77 -9.81
CA LEU A 69 12.58 3.77 -8.37
C LEU A 69 13.60 4.67 -7.65
N MET A 70 14.89 4.51 -7.95
CA MET A 70 15.97 5.27 -7.32
C MET A 70 15.88 6.76 -7.66
N ASP A 71 15.62 7.09 -8.92
CA ASP A 71 15.44 8.48 -9.37
C ASP A 71 14.26 9.15 -8.63
N LYS A 72 13.12 8.46 -8.52
CA LYS A 72 11.92 8.98 -7.85
C LYS A 72 12.09 9.16 -6.35
N LEU A 73 12.78 8.23 -5.70
CA LEU A 73 13.10 8.34 -4.27
C LEU A 73 14.19 9.38 -4.00
N ARG A 74 14.74 10.03 -5.05
CA ARG A 74 15.88 10.95 -4.95
C ARG A 74 17.03 10.31 -4.18
N TRP A 75 17.28 9.04 -4.47
CA TRP A 75 18.43 8.36 -3.92
C TRP A 75 19.69 8.86 -4.62
N SER A 76 20.18 10.01 -4.19
CA SER A 76 21.45 10.58 -4.62
C SER A 76 22.54 10.29 -3.59
N ASP A 77 23.59 9.60 -4.05
CA ASP A 77 24.94 9.54 -3.50
C ASP A 77 25.09 9.37 -1.98
N GLY A 78 25.08 8.11 -1.54
CA GLY A 78 25.97 7.71 -0.46
C GLY A 78 27.42 7.79 -0.95
N ARG A 79 27.99 9.00 -1.06
CA ARG A 79 29.44 9.13 -0.89
C ARG A 79 29.71 8.92 0.60
N PRO A 80 30.45 7.89 1.03
CA PRO A 80 31.37 8.14 2.12
C PRO A 80 32.43 9.13 1.58
N ASP A 81 32.88 10.04 2.44
CA ASP A 81 34.04 10.92 2.28
C ASP A 81 33.73 12.37 1.85
N ALA A 82 33.47 13.20 2.87
CA ALA A 82 34.36 14.31 3.22
C ALA A 82 34.52 14.36 4.75
#